data_AF-A0A3E0P0V0-F1
#
_entry.id   AF-A0A3E0P0V0-F1
#
_cell.length_a   1.000
_cell.length_b   1.000
_cell.length_c   1.000
_cell.angle_alpha   90.00
_cell.angle_beta   90.00
_cell.angle_gamma   90.00
#
_symmetry.space_group_name_H-M   'P 1'
#
loop_
_entity.id
_entity.type
_entity.pdbx_description
1 polymer ?
#
loop_
_entity_poly.entity_id
_entity_poly.type
_entity_poly.pdbx_seq_one_letter_code
_entity_poly.pdbx_strand_id
1 'polypeptide(L)'
;MDRLLRAPVALATGIWKALLYLLLLRFLRDIVALVREILAIFRRYERLRDDRRGQRSGCPPRCGRVPPDIYRRADPCIYSQRYLLEQGLAVTWDNPDIQLFENGNPVSSSSLEADTEYEIRATIWNNSTKAPAVGLGVEFFFHDFGIGPQPIAIGSDTVTLPVKGAPGHPTTATALWRTPKEEGHYCLKVQLHWPDDANPKNNLGQENTNVAAAQSPAVFRFPVRNADTVRRVLRLIADAYEIPAPIDCREKPKKSSSDRRHPELAVPPLYQPYTEQPPDWAWARSRHGRAAHPIPQGWRVEIAPDTLDLAADETRQVEVTVTPPDDWQGRQAINVNALMGEDLHGGVTLYVTRP
;
A
#
# COMPACT_ATOMS: atom_id res chain seq x y z
N MET A 1 -57.58 -19.65 71.10
CA MET A 1 -57.45 -20.43 69.85
C MET A 1 -56.58 -19.72 68.79
N ASP A 2 -56.63 -18.39 68.66
CA ASP A 2 -55.86 -17.63 67.65
C ASP A 2 -54.31 -17.68 67.73
N ARG A 3 -53.72 -18.02 68.89
CA ARG A 3 -52.25 -18.16 69.01
C ARG A 3 -51.72 -19.52 68.55
N LEU A 4 -52.54 -20.58 68.61
CA LEU A 4 -52.14 -21.93 68.21
C LEU A 4 -52.11 -22.11 66.68
N LEU A 5 -52.86 -21.30 65.93
CA LEU A 5 -52.89 -21.35 64.47
C LEU A 5 -51.80 -20.50 63.79
N ARG A 6 -51.16 -19.55 64.50
CA ARG A 6 -50.12 -18.68 63.92
C ARG A 6 -48.75 -19.35 63.80
N ALA A 7 -48.41 -20.26 64.72
CA ALA A 7 -47.14 -20.98 64.71
C ALA A 7 -46.92 -21.86 63.45
N PRO A 8 -47.88 -22.69 62.99
CA PRO A 8 -47.69 -23.51 61.79
C PRO A 8 -47.61 -22.66 60.51
N VAL A 9 -48.34 -21.54 60.44
CA VAL A 9 -48.29 -20.63 59.28
C VAL A 9 -46.94 -19.91 59.20
N ALA A 10 -46.36 -19.49 60.33
CA ALA A 10 -45.02 -18.91 60.38
C ALA A 10 -43.93 -19.92 59.98
N LEU A 11 -44.05 -21.18 60.41
CA LEU A 11 -43.13 -22.25 60.02
C LEU A 11 -43.23 -22.56 58.51
N ALA A 12 -44.46 -22.71 57.99
CA ALA A 12 -44.70 -22.99 56.58
C ALA A 12 -44.20 -21.85 55.66
N THR A 13 -44.42 -20.59 56.05
CA THR A 13 -43.88 -19.43 55.31
C THR A 13 -42.36 -19.34 55.39
N GLY A 14 -41.74 -19.72 56.51
CA GLY A 14 -40.29 -19.83 56.63
C GLY A 14 -39.69 -20.89 55.71
N ILE A 15 -40.28 -22.09 55.70
CA ILE A 15 -39.87 -23.20 54.81
C ILE A 15 -40.05 -22.79 53.34
N TRP A 16 -41.17 -22.18 52.98
CA TRP A 16 -41.42 -21.71 51.61
C TRP A 16 -40.37 -20.68 51.15
N LYS A 17 -40.02 -19.69 52.00
CA LYS A 17 -38.97 -18.72 51.68
C LYS A 17 -37.60 -19.39 51.52
N ALA A 18 -37.26 -20.36 52.36
CA ALA A 18 -36.02 -21.10 52.25
C ALA A 18 -35.95 -21.91 50.94
N LEU A 19 -37.05 -22.58 50.56
CA LEU A 19 -37.16 -23.30 49.28
C LEU A 19 -37.04 -22.35 48.08
N LEU A 20 -37.71 -21.19 48.13
CA LEU A 20 -37.62 -20.17 47.08
C LEU A 20 -36.19 -19.62 46.96
N TYR A 21 -35.50 -19.41 48.08
CA TYR A 21 -34.12 -18.94 48.10
C TYR A 21 -33.16 -19.99 47.51
N LEU A 22 -33.32 -21.27 47.86
CA LEU A 22 -32.54 -22.36 47.28
C LEU A 22 -32.79 -22.53 45.77
N LEU A 23 -34.03 -22.36 45.33
CA LEU A 23 -34.40 -22.40 43.92
C LEU A 23 -33.77 -21.23 43.15
N LEU A 24 -33.78 -20.02 43.72
CA LEU A 24 -33.12 -18.84 43.14
C LEU A 24 -31.60 -19.03 43.05
N LEU A 25 -30.95 -19.53 44.11
CA LEU A 25 -29.51 -19.81 44.09
C LEU A 25 -29.13 -20.85 43.04
N ARG A 26 -29.93 -21.92 42.90
CA ARG A 26 -29.73 -22.93 41.86
C ARG A 26 -29.88 -22.32 40.46
N PHE A 27 -30.92 -21.52 40.24
CA PHE A 27 -31.15 -20.83 38.97
C PHE A 27 -29.98 -19.89 38.60
N LEU A 28 -29.49 -19.09 39.55
CA LEU A 28 -28.32 -18.22 39.34
C LEU A 28 -27.06 -19.01 39.00
N ARG A 29 -26.81 -20.13 39.69
CA ARG A 29 -25.68 -21.01 39.40
C ARG A 29 -25.76 -21.59 37.99
N ASP A 30 -26.96 -22.02 37.57
CA ASP A 30 -27.19 -22.61 36.26
C ASP A 30 -27.06 -21.54 35.15
N ILE A 31 -27.49 -20.29 35.39
CA ILE A 31 -27.20 -19.14 34.50
C ILE A 31 -25.69 -18.90 34.36
N VAL A 32 -24.95 -18.87 35.48
CA VAL A 32 -23.49 -18.64 35.43
C VAL A 32 -22.79 -19.77 34.67
N ALA A 33 -23.22 -21.02 34.83
CA ALA A 33 -22.70 -22.14 34.07
C ALA A 33 -22.99 -21.99 32.56
N LEU A 34 -24.22 -21.63 32.19
CA LEU A 34 -24.62 -21.38 30.80
C LEU A 34 -23.80 -20.26 30.15
N VAL A 35 -23.62 -19.13 30.85
CA VAL A 35 -22.81 -18.00 30.34
C VAL A 35 -21.36 -18.42 30.13
N ARG A 36 -20.78 -19.21 31.04
CA ARG A 36 -19.41 -19.74 30.87
C ARG A 36 -19.29 -20.66 29.66
N GLU A 37 -20.28 -21.51 29.42
CA GLU A 37 -20.31 -22.41 28.26
C GLU A 37 -20.45 -21.64 26.95
N ILE A 38 -21.34 -20.65 26.90
CA ILE A 38 -21.51 -19.74 25.76
C ILE A 38 -20.19 -19.00 25.47
N LEU A 39 -19.53 -18.43 26.49
CA LEU A 39 -18.22 -17.78 26.32
C LEU A 39 -17.14 -18.76 25.85
N ALA A 40 -17.16 -20.01 26.32
CA ALA A 40 -16.23 -21.04 25.86
C ALA A 40 -16.48 -21.42 24.38
N ILE A 41 -17.74 -21.49 23.94
CA ILE A 41 -18.13 -21.70 22.54
C ILE A 41 -17.67 -20.53 21.69
N PHE A 42 -17.90 -19.28 22.10
CA PHE A 42 -17.43 -18.10 21.37
C PHE A 42 -15.90 -18.08 21.24
N ARG A 43 -15.16 -18.34 22.33
CA ARG A 43 -13.69 -18.46 22.28
C ARG A 43 -13.20 -19.62 21.41
N ARG A 44 -13.97 -20.71 21.31
CA ARG A 44 -13.65 -21.83 20.41
C ARG A 44 -13.93 -21.44 18.96
N TYR A 45 -15.00 -20.71 18.70
CA TYR A 45 -15.36 -20.22 17.38
C TYR A 45 -14.35 -19.17 16.88
N GLU A 46 -13.88 -18.26 17.74
CA GLU A 46 -12.80 -17.33 17.42
C GLU A 46 -11.52 -18.07 17.05
N ARG A 47 -11.10 -19.06 17.84
CA ARG A 47 -9.94 -19.91 17.51
C ARG A 47 -10.11 -20.61 16.17
N LEU A 48 -11.26 -21.22 15.90
CA LEU A 48 -11.55 -21.88 14.62
C LEU A 48 -11.61 -20.89 13.45
N ARG A 49 -12.04 -19.65 13.68
CA ARG A 49 -12.09 -18.59 12.67
C ARG A 49 -10.68 -18.08 12.36
N ASP A 50 -9.84 -17.92 13.36
CA ASP A 50 -8.41 -17.61 13.18
C ASP A 50 -7.65 -18.79 12.55
N ASP A 51 -8.12 -20.02 12.76
CA ASP A 51 -7.61 -21.20 12.07
C ASP A 51 -7.97 -21.24 10.58
N ARG A 52 -9.16 -20.75 10.22
CA ARG A 52 -9.62 -20.68 8.83
C ARG A 52 -9.07 -19.47 8.05
N ARG A 53 -8.66 -18.39 8.73
CA ARG A 53 -7.94 -17.27 8.10
C ARG A 53 -6.55 -17.75 7.64
N GLY A 54 -6.45 -18.14 6.37
CA GLY A 54 -5.22 -18.60 5.74
C GLY A 54 -5.30 -19.98 5.09
N GLN A 55 -6.43 -20.68 5.17
CA GLN A 55 -6.61 -21.94 4.45
C GLN A 55 -6.83 -21.63 2.96
N ARG A 56 -5.81 -21.86 2.13
CA ARG A 56 -6.00 -21.91 0.67
C ARG A 56 -7.01 -23.02 0.36
N SER A 57 -8.04 -22.70 -0.41
CA SER A 57 -9.00 -23.68 -0.94
C SER A 57 -8.21 -24.80 -1.64
N GLY A 58 -8.22 -26.02 -1.08
CA GLY A 58 -7.58 -27.19 -1.70
C GLY A 58 -6.39 -27.84 -0.97
N CYS A 59 -5.98 -27.39 0.23
CA CYS A 59 -4.94 -28.12 0.98
C CYS A 59 -5.49 -29.43 1.58
N PRO A 60 -4.84 -30.59 1.38
CA PRO A 60 -5.25 -31.85 1.98
C PRO A 60 -5.20 -31.81 3.53
N PRO A 61 -5.96 -32.67 4.22
CA PRO A 61 -6.14 -32.64 5.68
C PRO A 61 -4.86 -32.89 6.51
N ARG A 62 -3.71 -33.13 5.86
CA ARG A 62 -2.39 -33.30 6.49
C ARG A 62 -1.43 -32.13 6.26
N CYS A 63 -1.89 -31.01 5.69
CA CYS A 63 -1.10 -29.78 5.67
C CYS A 63 -0.89 -29.31 7.11
N GLY A 64 0.28 -29.60 7.70
CA GLY A 64 0.68 -29.05 8.99
C GLY A 64 0.74 -27.54 8.88
N ARG A 65 -0.20 -26.83 9.51
CA ARG A 65 -0.14 -25.37 9.61
C ARG A 65 0.92 -25.04 10.64
N VAL A 66 2.07 -24.53 10.19
CA VAL A 66 3.02 -23.91 11.12
C VAL A 66 2.36 -22.63 11.61
N PRO A 67 2.08 -22.50 12.92
CA PRO A 67 1.49 -21.29 13.47
C PRO A 67 2.31 -20.05 13.09
N PRO A 68 1.67 -18.90 12.79
CA PRO A 68 2.38 -17.68 12.40
C PRO A 68 3.24 -17.12 13.54
N ASP A 69 3.11 -17.63 14.76
CA ASP A 69 4.02 -17.35 15.86
C ASP A 69 5.35 -18.09 15.77
N ILE A 70 5.35 -19.26 15.12
CA ILE A 70 6.52 -20.12 14.89
C ILE A 70 7.19 -19.77 13.56
N TYR A 71 6.41 -19.60 12.49
CA TYR A 71 6.93 -19.22 11.18
C TYR A 71 6.72 -17.73 10.92
N ARG A 72 7.82 -16.97 10.89
CA ARG A 72 7.82 -15.53 10.65
C ARG A 72 8.28 -15.26 9.22
N ARG A 73 7.55 -14.43 8.50
CA ARG A 73 7.82 -14.05 7.10
C ARG A 73 8.39 -12.64 7.04
N ALA A 74 9.37 -12.43 6.17
CA ALA A 74 9.86 -11.09 5.87
C ALA A 74 8.84 -10.36 4.98
N ASP A 75 8.84 -9.03 5.02
CA ASP A 75 7.98 -8.16 4.20
C ASP A 75 8.88 -7.10 3.58
N PRO A 76 9.82 -7.49 2.69
CA PRO A 76 10.64 -6.53 1.96
C PRO A 76 9.71 -5.65 1.13
N CYS A 77 9.95 -4.35 1.11
CA CYS A 77 9.07 -3.41 0.41
C CYS A 77 9.82 -2.17 -0.04
N ILE A 78 9.25 -1.56 -1.07
CA ILE A 78 9.64 -0.28 -1.63
C ILE A 78 8.37 0.53 -1.88
N TYR A 79 8.48 1.85 -2.07
CA TYR A 79 7.37 2.67 -2.56
C TYR A 79 6.86 2.10 -3.88
N SER A 80 5.74 1.38 -3.79
CA SER A 80 5.17 0.63 -4.90
C SER A 80 3.87 1.27 -5.35
N GLN A 81 3.93 1.99 -6.47
CA GLN A 81 2.79 2.73 -7.00
C GLN A 81 1.56 1.83 -7.20
N ARG A 82 1.79 0.64 -7.78
CA ARG A 82 0.73 -0.35 -7.98
C ARG A 82 0.06 -0.74 -6.65
N TYR A 83 0.84 -1.14 -5.65
CA TYR A 83 0.31 -1.53 -4.36
C TYR A 83 -0.42 -0.39 -3.66
N LEU A 84 0.14 0.83 -3.67
CA LEU A 84 -0.45 1.99 -3.02
C LEU A 84 -1.78 2.39 -3.66
N LEU A 85 -1.88 2.34 -5.00
CA LEU A 85 -3.14 2.57 -5.70
C LEU A 85 -4.19 1.49 -5.40
N GLU A 86 -3.79 0.22 -5.32
CA GLU A 86 -4.67 -0.87 -4.87
C GLU A 86 -5.20 -0.64 -3.44
N GLN A 87 -4.47 0.09 -2.58
CA GLN A 87 -4.95 0.50 -1.25
C GLN A 87 -5.85 1.76 -1.25
N GLY A 88 -6.10 2.35 -2.42
CA GLY A 88 -6.86 3.59 -2.59
C GLY A 88 -6.06 4.86 -2.31
N LEU A 89 -4.72 4.78 -2.33
CA LEU A 89 -3.83 5.93 -2.17
C LEU A 89 -3.42 6.47 -3.55
N ALA A 90 -3.28 7.79 -3.64
CA ALA A 90 -2.64 8.47 -4.74
C ALA A 90 -1.13 8.21 -4.71
N VAL A 91 -0.50 8.34 -5.88
CA VAL A 91 0.91 8.03 -6.07
C VAL A 91 1.56 9.07 -6.94
N THR A 92 2.86 9.27 -6.70
CA THR A 92 3.75 9.95 -7.64
C THR A 92 4.61 8.90 -8.32
N TRP A 93 5.09 9.22 -9.51
CA TRP A 93 6.06 8.40 -10.24
C TRP A 93 7.50 8.81 -9.94
N ASP A 94 7.69 9.82 -9.08
CA ASP A 94 8.97 10.12 -8.43
C ASP A 94 9.05 9.32 -7.11
N ASN A 95 9.66 8.15 -7.20
CA ASN A 95 9.91 7.24 -6.10
C ASN A 95 10.85 7.85 -5.05
N PRO A 96 10.41 8.03 -3.80
CA PRO A 96 11.27 8.54 -2.74
C PRO A 96 12.38 7.55 -2.34
N ASP A 97 12.26 6.27 -2.72
CA ASP A 97 13.21 5.22 -2.37
C ASP A 97 14.27 5.01 -3.46
N ILE A 98 14.19 5.65 -4.63
CA ILE A 98 15.16 5.48 -5.72
C ILE A 98 15.85 6.81 -5.99
N GLN A 99 17.16 6.85 -5.83
CA GLN A 99 17.97 8.07 -6.02
C GLN A 99 19.16 7.77 -6.94
N LEU A 100 19.43 8.69 -7.87
CA LEU A 100 20.61 8.63 -8.72
C LEU A 100 21.78 9.41 -8.12
N PHE A 101 22.99 8.92 -8.37
CA PHE A 101 24.24 9.55 -7.97
C PHE A 101 25.23 9.62 -9.12
N GLU A 102 25.95 10.74 -9.21
CA GLU A 102 27.09 10.91 -10.09
C GLU A 102 28.33 11.18 -9.23
N ASN A 103 29.35 10.33 -9.34
CA ASN A 103 30.58 10.45 -8.54
C ASN A 103 30.33 10.58 -7.02
N GLY A 104 29.29 9.91 -6.53
CA GLY A 104 28.88 9.94 -5.11
C GLY A 104 28.01 11.13 -4.70
N ASN A 105 27.73 12.08 -5.60
CA ASN A 105 26.82 13.20 -5.34
C ASN A 105 25.42 12.88 -5.85
N PRO A 106 24.35 13.16 -5.07
CA PRO A 106 22.99 12.95 -5.55
C PRO A 106 22.68 13.88 -6.72
N VAL A 107 22.06 13.33 -7.76
CA VAL A 107 21.61 14.08 -8.95
C VAL A 107 20.10 13.95 -9.11
N SER A 108 19.45 15.00 -9.62
CA SER A 108 18.02 14.95 -9.89
C SER A 108 17.74 13.99 -11.04
N SER A 109 16.79 13.08 -10.86
CA SER A 109 16.27 12.22 -11.93
C SER A 109 15.69 13.04 -13.09
N SER A 110 15.30 14.29 -12.86
CA SER A 110 14.70 15.17 -13.86
C SER A 110 15.70 15.93 -14.75
N SER A 111 17.01 15.74 -14.59
CA SER A 111 18.04 16.53 -15.27
C SER A 111 19.29 15.71 -15.53
N LEU A 112 19.13 14.53 -16.11
CA LEU A 112 20.23 13.64 -16.46
C LEU A 112 20.81 14.02 -17.84
N GLU A 113 22.10 13.74 -18.00
CA GLU A 113 22.80 13.87 -19.27
C GLU A 113 22.72 12.55 -20.06
N ALA A 114 22.73 12.65 -21.39
CA ALA A 114 22.73 11.48 -22.27
C ALA A 114 24.10 10.80 -22.32
N ASP A 115 24.13 9.47 -22.51
CA ASP A 115 25.35 8.65 -22.56
C ASP A 115 26.25 8.74 -21.29
N THR A 116 25.65 9.12 -20.16
CA THR A 116 26.34 9.35 -18.88
C THR A 116 26.02 8.22 -17.90
N GLU A 117 27.03 7.80 -17.14
CA GLU A 117 26.89 6.74 -16.15
C GLU A 117 26.52 7.29 -14.78
N TYR A 118 25.47 6.74 -14.20
CA TYR A 118 24.96 7.07 -12.87
C TYR A 118 24.88 5.81 -12.01
N GLU A 119 25.09 5.97 -10.72
CA GLU A 119 24.79 4.95 -9.72
C GLU A 119 23.33 5.11 -9.27
N ILE A 120 22.51 4.09 -9.49
CA ILE A 120 21.18 3.97 -8.92
C ILE A 120 21.32 3.41 -7.51
N ARG A 121 20.74 4.08 -6.52
CA ARG A 121 20.61 3.58 -5.16
C ARG A 121 19.14 3.41 -4.80
N ALA A 122 18.75 2.18 -4.49
CA ALA A 122 17.41 1.86 -4.01
C ALA A 122 17.43 1.62 -2.50
N THR A 123 16.62 2.39 -1.77
CA THR A 123 16.38 2.23 -0.34
C THR A 123 15.26 1.20 -0.13
N ILE A 124 15.59 0.09 0.52
CA ILE A 124 14.70 -1.05 0.67
C ILE A 124 14.34 -1.18 2.15
N TRP A 125 13.05 -1.33 2.40
CA TRP A 125 12.47 -1.42 3.72
C TRP A 125 12.05 -2.86 4.00
N ASN A 126 12.14 -3.30 5.26
CA ASN A 126 11.39 -4.46 5.74
C ASN A 126 10.27 -3.96 6.63
N ASN A 127 9.04 -4.36 6.34
CA ASN A 127 7.90 -4.03 7.18
C ASN A 127 7.63 -5.09 8.27
N SER A 128 8.37 -6.22 8.26
CA SER A 128 8.37 -7.22 9.32
C SER A 128 9.27 -6.82 10.48
N THR A 129 8.77 -6.91 11.72
CA THR A 129 9.57 -6.74 12.94
C THR A 129 10.19 -8.05 13.43
N LYS A 130 9.93 -9.18 12.74
CA LYS A 130 10.22 -10.52 13.27
C LYS A 130 11.05 -11.42 12.37
N ALA A 131 11.12 -11.13 11.06
CA ALA A 131 11.90 -11.93 10.12
C ALA A 131 12.71 -11.02 9.18
N PRO A 132 14.05 -11.18 9.16
CA PRO A 132 14.89 -10.53 8.16
C PRO A 132 14.75 -11.24 6.80
N ALA A 133 15.11 -10.55 5.71
CA ALA A 133 15.29 -11.16 4.40
C ALA A 133 16.79 -11.24 4.08
N VAL A 134 17.38 -12.41 4.27
CA VAL A 134 18.81 -12.66 4.03
C VAL A 134 19.02 -13.09 2.59
N GLY A 135 19.84 -12.35 1.84
CA GLY A 135 20.04 -12.62 0.41
C GLY A 135 18.83 -12.23 -0.43
N LEU A 136 18.20 -11.10 -0.09
CA LEU A 136 17.13 -10.51 -0.89
C LEU A 136 17.69 -10.11 -2.26
N GLY A 137 17.16 -10.70 -3.33
CA GLY A 137 17.49 -10.33 -4.69
C GLY A 137 16.83 -9.01 -5.06
N VAL A 138 17.59 -8.12 -5.71
CA VAL A 138 17.13 -6.81 -6.17
C VAL A 138 17.49 -6.68 -7.64
N GLU A 139 16.51 -6.50 -8.51
CA GLU A 139 16.70 -6.34 -9.94
C GLU A 139 16.39 -4.91 -10.37
N PHE A 140 17.24 -4.36 -11.23
CA PHE A 140 17.14 -3.00 -11.75
C PHE A 140 16.87 -3.04 -13.25
N PHE A 141 15.88 -2.27 -13.67
CA PHE A 141 15.49 -2.13 -15.08
C PHE A 141 15.31 -0.66 -15.42
N PHE A 142 15.44 -0.33 -16.70
CA PHE A 142 14.89 0.91 -17.25
C PHE A 142 13.95 0.60 -18.42
N HIS A 143 13.17 1.59 -18.81
CA HIS A 143 12.39 1.55 -20.04
C HIS A 143 12.17 2.95 -20.58
N ASP A 144 11.81 3.02 -21.87
CA ASP A 144 11.44 4.26 -22.54
C ASP A 144 10.30 4.98 -21.82
N PHE A 145 10.16 6.28 -22.07
CA PHE A 145 9.04 7.06 -21.55
C PHE A 145 7.71 6.43 -21.95
N GLY A 146 6.77 6.40 -21.02
CA GLY A 146 5.41 5.99 -21.30
C GLY A 146 4.88 4.96 -20.32
N ILE A 147 3.79 4.34 -20.72
CA ILE A 147 3.00 3.44 -19.88
C ILE A 147 2.99 2.05 -20.50
N GLY A 148 3.42 1.04 -19.74
CA GLY A 148 3.52 -0.35 -20.22
C GLY A 148 4.65 -0.70 -21.20
N PRO A 149 5.79 0.01 -21.28
CA PRO A 149 6.90 -0.42 -22.13
C PRO A 149 7.58 -1.69 -21.58
N GLN A 150 8.34 -2.36 -22.44
CA GLN A 150 9.12 -3.54 -22.04
C GLN A 150 10.34 -3.13 -21.20
N PRO A 151 10.64 -3.85 -20.11
CA PRO A 151 11.80 -3.55 -19.28
C PRO A 151 13.10 -3.98 -19.96
N ILE A 152 14.12 -3.13 -19.86
CA ILE A 152 15.51 -3.40 -20.26
C ILE A 152 16.32 -3.58 -18.97
N ALA A 153 16.97 -4.74 -18.82
CA ALA A 153 17.76 -5.04 -17.63
C ALA A 153 18.99 -4.12 -17.54
N ILE A 154 19.20 -3.54 -16.35
CA ILE A 154 20.40 -2.79 -15.99
C ILE A 154 21.38 -3.71 -15.28
N GLY A 155 20.89 -4.39 -14.24
CA GLY A 155 21.71 -5.22 -13.38
C GLY A 155 20.92 -5.72 -12.17
N SER A 156 21.62 -6.35 -11.26
CA SER A 156 21.04 -6.91 -10.04
C SER A 156 22.01 -6.80 -8.88
N ASP A 157 21.47 -6.75 -7.67
CA ASP A 157 22.20 -6.78 -6.41
C ASP A 157 21.58 -7.82 -5.45
N THR A 158 22.28 -8.13 -4.38
CA THR A 158 21.79 -9.02 -3.32
C THR A 158 22.13 -8.44 -1.96
N VAL A 159 21.10 -8.15 -1.17
CA VAL A 159 21.25 -7.49 0.13
C VAL A 159 20.77 -8.37 1.28
N THR A 160 21.33 -8.16 2.47
CA THR A 160 20.73 -8.66 3.71
C THR A 160 19.92 -7.55 4.32
N LEU A 161 18.60 -7.74 4.36
CA LEU A 161 17.65 -6.75 4.85
C LEU A 161 17.20 -7.13 6.28
N PRO A 162 17.62 -6.38 7.32
CA PRO A 162 17.24 -6.65 8.70
C PRO A 162 15.74 -6.49 8.96
N VAL A 163 15.30 -6.87 10.16
CA VAL A 163 13.94 -6.55 10.61
C VAL A 163 13.76 -5.04 10.80
N LYS A 164 12.52 -4.57 10.71
CA LYS A 164 12.14 -3.18 10.95
C LYS A 164 12.68 -2.69 12.30
N GLY A 165 13.44 -1.60 12.28
CA GLY A 165 14.00 -0.96 13.48
C GLY A 165 15.27 -1.60 14.04
N ALA A 166 15.80 -2.66 13.42
CA ALA A 166 17.12 -3.17 13.75
C ALA A 166 18.24 -2.31 13.11
N PRO A 167 19.47 -2.34 13.65
CA PRO A 167 20.62 -1.72 12.99
C PRO A 167 20.78 -2.22 11.54
N GLY A 168 21.02 -1.31 10.61
CA GLY A 168 21.12 -1.60 9.18
C GLY A 168 19.79 -1.61 8.41
N HIS A 169 18.67 -1.26 9.05
CA HIS A 169 17.38 -0.98 8.39
C HIS A 169 17.16 0.55 8.29
N PRO A 170 16.72 1.08 7.13
CA PRO A 170 16.59 0.40 5.83
C PRO A 170 17.97 0.02 5.24
N THR A 171 17.97 -0.82 4.21
CA THR A 171 19.19 -1.24 3.49
C THR A 171 19.20 -0.66 2.08
N THR A 172 20.38 -0.40 1.52
CA THR A 172 20.53 0.10 0.16
C THR A 172 21.05 -0.98 -0.78
N ALA A 173 20.44 -1.10 -1.95
CA ALA A 173 20.95 -1.87 -3.08
C ALA A 173 21.37 -0.92 -4.21
N THR A 174 22.38 -1.30 -5.01
CA THR A 174 22.92 -0.41 -6.05
C THR A 174 23.09 -1.08 -7.40
N ALA A 175 23.07 -0.26 -8.46
CA ALA A 175 23.41 -0.67 -9.82
C ALA A 175 23.98 0.53 -10.60
N LEU A 176 24.90 0.25 -11.54
CA LEU A 176 25.39 1.26 -12.48
C LEU A 176 24.50 1.28 -13.73
N TRP A 177 24.03 2.45 -14.10
CA TRP A 177 23.21 2.67 -15.28
C TRP A 177 23.80 3.75 -16.16
N ARG A 178 24.05 3.42 -17.42
CA ARG A 178 24.37 4.40 -18.45
C ARG A 178 23.09 4.86 -19.12
N THR A 179 22.80 6.15 -19.06
CA THR A 179 21.65 6.73 -19.76
C THR A 179 21.77 6.46 -21.25
N PRO A 180 20.64 6.29 -21.96
CA PRO A 180 20.66 6.18 -23.41
C PRO A 180 21.29 7.42 -24.07
N LYS A 181 21.82 7.22 -25.28
CA LYS A 181 22.36 8.32 -26.11
C LYS A 181 21.27 9.27 -26.61
N GLU A 182 20.07 8.74 -26.75
CA GLU A 182 18.90 9.53 -27.15
C GLU A 182 18.35 10.24 -25.91
N GLU A 183 18.32 11.57 -25.98
CA GLU A 183 17.63 12.38 -24.98
C GLU A 183 16.14 12.04 -24.95
N GLY A 184 15.55 12.08 -23.77
CA GLY A 184 14.17 11.67 -23.56
C GLY A 184 13.87 11.34 -22.11
N HIS A 185 12.60 11.08 -21.85
CA HIS A 185 12.19 10.58 -20.55
C HIS A 185 12.37 9.05 -20.51
N TYR A 186 12.81 8.52 -19.38
CA TYR A 186 12.91 7.09 -19.13
C TYR A 186 12.30 6.80 -17.76
N CYS A 187 12.04 5.55 -17.42
CA CYS A 187 11.70 5.22 -16.04
C CYS A 187 12.57 4.07 -15.56
N LEU A 188 13.08 4.22 -14.35
CA LEU A 188 13.77 3.18 -13.63
C LEU A 188 12.76 2.34 -12.86
N LYS A 189 13.01 1.04 -12.77
CA LYS A 189 12.26 0.11 -11.95
C LYS A 189 13.19 -0.70 -11.07
N VAL A 190 12.77 -0.88 -9.83
CA VAL A 190 13.44 -1.74 -8.86
C VAL A 190 12.47 -2.81 -8.41
N GLN A 191 12.85 -4.07 -8.61
CA GLN A 191 12.04 -5.22 -8.26
C GLN A 191 12.73 -6.05 -7.17
N LEU A 192 11.98 -6.38 -6.12
CA LEU A 192 12.43 -7.18 -4.98
C LEU A 192 11.97 -8.63 -5.14
N HIS A 193 12.91 -9.56 -5.02
CA HIS A 193 12.65 -11.00 -5.18
C HIS A 193 12.90 -11.73 -3.87
N TRP A 194 11.81 -12.07 -3.18
CA TRP A 194 11.84 -12.89 -1.97
C TRP A 194 10.85 -14.06 -2.08
N PRO A 195 11.31 -15.33 -2.06
CA PRO A 195 10.44 -16.48 -2.28
C PRO A 195 9.31 -16.62 -1.26
N ASP A 196 9.56 -16.23 0.00
CA ASP A 196 8.58 -16.32 1.09
C ASP A 196 8.12 -14.94 1.57
N ASP A 197 7.70 -14.10 0.62
CA ASP A 197 7.26 -12.74 0.90
C ASP A 197 5.89 -12.67 1.59
N ALA A 198 5.83 -11.96 2.71
CA ALA A 198 4.59 -11.64 3.38
C ALA A 198 3.61 -10.87 2.48
N ASN A 199 4.11 -9.96 1.63
CA ASN A 199 3.34 -9.13 0.72
C ASN A 199 4.06 -8.86 -0.62
N PRO A 200 4.11 -9.82 -1.56
CA PRO A 200 4.83 -9.63 -2.83
C PRO A 200 4.31 -8.47 -3.71
N LYS A 201 3.19 -7.84 -3.36
CA LYS A 201 2.61 -6.72 -4.11
C LYS A 201 3.39 -5.41 -3.94
N ASN A 202 4.11 -5.20 -2.84
CA ASN A 202 4.86 -3.97 -2.55
C ASN A 202 6.35 -4.06 -2.95
N ASN A 203 6.68 -4.98 -3.86
CA ASN A 203 8.05 -5.30 -4.27
C ASN A 203 8.52 -4.60 -5.54
N LEU A 204 7.69 -3.76 -6.15
CA LEU A 204 8.02 -3.08 -7.41
C LEU A 204 7.83 -1.59 -7.24
N GLY A 205 8.93 -0.84 -7.31
CA GLY A 205 8.93 0.62 -7.35
C GLY A 205 9.37 1.13 -8.72
N GLN A 206 8.78 2.22 -9.18
CA GLN A 206 9.18 2.93 -10.41
C GLN A 206 9.59 4.37 -10.08
N GLU A 207 10.68 4.85 -10.69
CA GLU A 207 11.16 6.24 -10.66
C GLU A 207 11.17 6.82 -12.07
N ASN A 208 10.59 8.01 -12.24
CA ASN A 208 10.61 8.73 -13.51
C ASN A 208 11.90 9.53 -13.67
N THR A 209 12.51 9.47 -14.86
CA THR A 209 13.73 10.20 -15.17
C THR A 209 13.57 11.00 -16.46
N ASN A 210 14.23 12.15 -16.54
CA ASN A 210 14.38 12.94 -17.76
C ASN A 210 15.86 13.06 -18.10
N VAL A 211 16.21 12.61 -19.28
CA VAL A 211 17.47 12.91 -19.95
C VAL A 211 17.19 14.14 -20.83
N ALA A 212 17.72 15.30 -20.42
CA ALA A 212 17.39 16.66 -20.90
C ALA A 212 16.09 17.32 -20.36
N ALA A 213 16.03 18.66 -20.42
CA ALA A 213 14.97 19.48 -19.80
C ALA A 213 13.74 19.69 -20.70
N ALA A 214 12.54 19.47 -20.17
CA ALA A 214 11.27 19.85 -20.81
C ALA A 214 10.88 21.31 -20.47
N GLN A 215 10.35 22.07 -21.45
CA GLN A 215 9.93 23.48 -21.29
C GLN A 215 8.42 23.71 -21.60
N SER A 216 7.84 24.75 -20.99
CA SER A 216 6.40 25.13 -20.96
C SER A 216 5.99 26.09 -22.12
N PRO A 217 4.72 26.17 -22.61
CA PRO A 217 3.52 25.41 -22.20
C PRO A 217 3.72 23.93 -22.43
N ALA A 218 3.35 23.15 -21.42
CA ALA A 218 3.84 21.79 -21.33
C ALA A 218 2.88 20.85 -22.06
N VAL A 219 3.14 20.68 -23.36
CA VAL A 219 2.56 19.61 -24.17
C VAL A 219 3.49 18.41 -24.06
N PHE A 220 3.01 17.35 -23.44
CA PHE A 220 3.74 16.11 -23.28
C PHE A 220 3.20 15.07 -24.25
N ARG A 221 4.09 14.35 -24.91
CA ARG A 221 3.75 13.21 -25.76
C ARG A 221 4.46 11.98 -25.26
N PHE A 222 3.71 10.90 -25.03
CA PHE A 222 4.28 9.63 -24.62
C PHE A 222 3.50 8.44 -25.16
N PRO A 223 4.19 7.32 -25.44
CA PRO A 223 3.54 6.09 -25.82
C PRO A 223 2.85 5.43 -24.63
N VAL A 224 1.70 4.82 -24.90
CA VAL A 224 1.03 3.86 -24.02
C VAL A 224 0.96 2.54 -24.77
N ARG A 225 1.56 1.50 -24.20
CA ARG A 225 1.68 0.16 -24.77
C ARG A 225 0.89 -0.85 -23.95
N ASN A 226 0.22 -1.74 -24.65
CA ASN A 226 -0.32 -2.96 -24.07
C ASN A 226 0.66 -4.11 -24.30
N ALA A 227 1.51 -4.42 -23.31
CA ALA A 227 2.48 -5.51 -23.41
C ALA A 227 1.88 -6.91 -23.18
N ASP A 228 0.57 -7.02 -22.91
CA ASP A 228 -0.12 -8.30 -22.78
C ASP A 228 -0.46 -8.91 -24.14
N THR A 229 -0.75 -10.21 -24.11
CA THR A 229 -1.24 -10.99 -25.26
C THR A 229 -2.73 -10.85 -25.54
N VAL A 230 -3.45 -10.06 -24.73
CA VAL A 230 -4.89 -9.85 -24.84
C VAL A 230 -5.21 -8.37 -24.98
N ARG A 231 -6.30 -8.06 -25.71
CA ARG A 231 -6.78 -6.69 -25.89
C ARG A 231 -7.15 -6.04 -24.55
N ARG A 232 -6.77 -4.78 -24.34
CA ARG A 232 -7.03 -4.01 -23.12
C ARG A 232 -7.67 -2.66 -23.44
N VAL A 233 -8.60 -2.24 -22.58
CA VAL A 233 -9.12 -0.87 -22.56
C VAL A 233 -8.53 -0.16 -21.36
N LEU A 234 -7.80 0.93 -21.63
CA LEU A 234 -7.15 1.75 -20.62
C LEU A 234 -7.83 3.12 -20.55
N ARG A 235 -8.03 3.63 -19.34
CA ARG A 235 -8.49 4.99 -19.08
C ARG A 235 -7.39 5.78 -18.40
N LEU A 236 -7.03 6.91 -18.97
CA LEU A 236 -6.07 7.85 -18.40
C LEU A 236 -6.79 8.85 -17.50
N ILE A 237 -6.19 9.14 -16.36
CA ILE A 237 -6.69 10.09 -15.38
C ILE A 237 -5.53 10.92 -14.85
N ALA A 238 -5.81 12.16 -14.45
CA ALA A 238 -4.82 13.04 -13.86
C ALA A 238 -5.14 13.40 -12.40
N ASP A 239 -4.09 13.54 -11.60
CA ASP A 239 -4.13 14.11 -10.26
C ASP A 239 -2.87 14.95 -10.00
N ALA A 240 -2.84 15.66 -8.87
CA ALA A 240 -1.72 16.52 -8.49
C ALA A 240 -1.05 16.04 -7.21
N TYR A 241 -1.06 14.73 -6.96
CA TYR A 241 -0.46 14.16 -5.77
C TYR A 241 1.05 14.38 -5.75
N GLU A 242 1.53 14.97 -4.67
CA GLU A 242 2.93 15.00 -4.29
C GLU A 242 3.03 14.40 -2.88
N ILE A 243 4.16 13.76 -2.56
CA ILE A 243 4.38 13.22 -1.23
C ILE A 243 4.41 14.41 -0.25
N PRO A 244 3.42 14.53 0.65
CA PRO A 244 3.39 15.64 1.59
C PRO A 244 4.55 15.53 2.57
N ALA A 245 5.00 16.67 3.10
CA ALA A 245 6.05 16.71 4.11
C ALA A 245 5.78 15.73 5.28
N PRO A 246 6.82 15.09 5.85
CA PRO A 246 6.65 14.24 7.03
C PRO A 246 5.99 15.00 8.18
N ILE A 247 5.11 14.33 8.92
CA ILE A 247 4.51 14.86 10.15
C ILE A 247 5.26 14.27 11.35
N ASP A 248 5.43 15.05 12.42
CA ASP A 248 5.96 14.52 13.69
C ASP A 248 5.07 13.37 14.19
N CYS A 249 5.68 12.26 14.58
CA CYS A 249 5.01 11.11 15.17
C CYS A 249 4.09 11.48 16.36
N ARG A 250 4.41 12.55 17.10
CA ARG A 250 3.62 13.07 18.22
C ARG A 250 2.33 13.76 17.79
N GLU A 251 2.30 14.29 16.57
CA GLU A 251 1.15 14.97 15.98
C GLU A 251 0.21 14.00 15.26
N LYS A 252 0.64 12.75 15.05
CA LYS A 252 -0.18 11.74 14.40
C LYS A 252 -1.44 11.45 15.24
N PRO A 253 -2.65 11.53 14.65
CA PRO A 253 -3.86 11.19 15.38
C PRO A 253 -3.88 9.71 15.77
N LYS A 254 -4.54 9.42 16.89
CA LYS A 254 -4.85 8.04 17.28
C LYS A 254 -5.82 7.44 16.26
N LYS A 255 -5.65 6.16 15.92
CA LYS A 255 -6.53 5.43 14.99
C LYS A 255 -8.02 5.62 15.28
N SER A 256 -8.44 5.48 16.54
CA SER A 256 -9.85 5.65 16.92
C SER A 256 -10.41 7.06 16.66
N SER A 257 -9.53 8.08 16.67
CA SER A 257 -9.89 9.46 16.33
C SER A 257 -10.05 9.60 14.81
N SER A 258 -9.10 9.06 14.04
CA SER A 258 -9.12 9.05 12.58
C SER A 258 -10.34 8.29 12.04
N ASP A 259 -10.61 7.09 12.55
CA ASP A 259 -11.77 6.27 12.18
C ASP A 259 -13.09 7.01 12.46
N ARG A 260 -13.17 7.76 13.58
CA ARG A 260 -14.37 8.55 13.93
C ARG A 260 -14.54 9.75 13.00
N ARG A 261 -13.44 10.39 12.61
CA ARG A 261 -13.45 11.58 11.74
C ARG A 261 -13.72 11.23 10.28
N HIS A 262 -13.25 10.06 9.84
CA HIS A 262 -13.33 9.58 8.46
C HIS A 262 -13.87 8.14 8.39
N PRO A 263 -15.10 7.88 8.86
CA PRO A 263 -15.67 6.53 8.86
C PRO A 263 -15.76 5.92 7.46
N GLU A 264 -15.95 6.75 6.43
CA GLU A 264 -15.99 6.36 5.02
C GLU A 264 -14.64 5.86 4.48
N LEU A 265 -13.53 6.29 5.10
CA LEU A 265 -12.17 5.91 4.69
C LEU A 265 -11.64 4.71 5.48
N ALA A 266 -12.31 4.31 6.57
CA ALA A 266 -11.94 3.21 7.44
C ALA A 266 -12.24 1.82 6.84
N VAL A 267 -12.02 1.63 5.53
CA VAL A 267 -12.17 0.32 4.88
C VAL A 267 -10.95 -0.54 5.20
N PRO A 268 -11.13 -1.84 5.47
CA PRO A 268 -10.00 -2.76 5.64
C PRO A 268 -9.05 -2.71 4.44
N PRO A 269 -7.73 -2.85 4.65
CA PRO A 269 -6.79 -2.96 3.55
C PRO A 269 -6.95 -4.29 2.83
N LEU A 270 -6.45 -4.35 1.59
CA LEU A 270 -6.35 -5.61 0.86
C LEU A 270 -5.35 -6.57 1.53
N TYR A 271 -4.34 -6.02 2.20
CA TYR A 271 -3.35 -6.76 2.94
C TYR A 271 -3.14 -6.11 4.31
N GLN A 272 -3.26 -6.91 5.37
CA GLN A 272 -2.94 -6.49 6.72
C GLN A 272 -1.63 -7.15 7.11
N PRO A 273 -0.50 -6.43 7.10
CA PRO A 273 0.76 -6.98 7.56
C PRO A 273 0.62 -7.40 9.03
N TYR A 274 1.37 -8.42 9.42
CA TYR A 274 1.50 -8.78 10.83
C TYR A 274 2.38 -7.74 11.52
N THR A 275 1.79 -6.60 11.85
CA THR A 275 2.43 -5.51 12.59
C THR A 275 1.98 -5.49 14.04
N GLU A 276 2.79 -4.88 14.90
CA GLU A 276 2.47 -4.70 16.33
C GLU A 276 1.27 -3.77 16.53
N GLN A 277 0.97 -2.90 15.57
CA GLN A 277 -0.17 -2.00 15.60
C GLN A 277 -0.96 -2.08 14.29
N PRO A 278 -2.30 -2.11 14.34
CA PRO A 278 -3.12 -2.07 13.15
C PRO A 278 -2.90 -0.72 12.43
N PRO A 279 -2.64 -0.74 11.11
CA PRO A 279 -2.48 0.49 10.34
C PRO A 279 -3.73 1.40 10.43
N ASP A 280 -3.48 2.71 10.49
CA ASP A 280 -4.52 3.74 10.47
C ASP A 280 -4.82 4.17 9.02
N TRP A 281 -5.60 3.33 8.33
CA TRP A 281 -5.96 3.56 6.93
C TRP A 281 -6.88 4.74 6.71
N ALA A 282 -7.75 5.06 7.68
CA ALA A 282 -8.61 6.22 7.62
C ALA A 282 -7.76 7.50 7.50
N TRP A 283 -6.74 7.62 8.36
CA TRP A 283 -5.79 8.73 8.30
C TRP A 283 -4.92 8.71 7.03
N ALA A 284 -4.39 7.53 6.67
CA ALA A 284 -3.56 7.40 5.47
C ALA A 284 -4.32 7.86 4.21
N ARG A 285 -5.58 7.44 4.04
CA ARG A 285 -6.42 7.84 2.90
C ARG A 285 -6.94 9.27 2.99
N SER A 286 -7.16 9.82 4.19
CA SER A 286 -7.52 11.24 4.28
C SER A 286 -6.38 12.14 3.83
N ARG A 287 -5.12 11.70 4.04
CA ARG A 287 -3.92 12.47 3.68
C ARG A 287 -3.43 12.17 2.27
N HIS A 288 -3.51 10.92 1.83
CA HIS A 288 -2.89 10.44 0.59
C HIS A 288 -3.90 9.84 -0.38
N GLY A 289 -5.21 9.87 -0.11
CA GLY A 289 -6.21 9.33 -1.03
C GLY A 289 -6.33 10.18 -2.30
N ARG A 290 -6.64 9.56 -3.44
CA ARG A 290 -6.77 10.25 -4.74
C ARG A 290 -7.71 11.45 -4.72
N ALA A 291 -8.83 11.33 -4.03
CA ALA A 291 -9.80 12.41 -3.91
C ALA A 291 -9.27 13.63 -3.11
N ALA A 292 -8.21 13.46 -2.31
CA ALA A 292 -7.59 14.55 -1.54
C ALA A 292 -6.61 15.38 -2.37
N HIS A 293 -6.25 14.93 -3.58
CA HIS A 293 -5.25 15.58 -4.44
C HIS A 293 -5.79 15.84 -5.86
N PRO A 294 -6.95 16.51 -6.00
CA PRO A 294 -7.45 16.88 -7.31
C PRO A 294 -6.49 17.87 -8.00
N ILE A 295 -6.63 17.99 -9.32
CA ILE A 295 -5.99 19.07 -10.07
C ILE A 295 -6.34 20.42 -9.41
N PRO A 296 -5.37 21.30 -9.12
CA PRO A 296 -5.64 22.55 -8.40
C PRO A 296 -6.59 23.45 -9.19
N GLN A 297 -7.36 24.27 -8.47
CA GLN A 297 -8.31 25.18 -9.10
C GLN A 297 -7.60 26.13 -10.08
N GLY A 298 -8.20 26.33 -11.25
CA GLY A 298 -7.68 27.18 -12.32
C GLY A 298 -6.71 26.47 -13.28
N TRP A 299 -6.21 25.29 -12.93
CA TRP A 299 -5.46 24.45 -13.85
C TRP A 299 -6.39 23.70 -14.80
N ARG A 300 -5.92 23.48 -16.02
CA ARG A 300 -6.55 22.59 -16.99
C ARG A 300 -5.58 21.50 -17.41
N VAL A 301 -6.05 20.25 -17.41
CA VAL A 301 -5.33 19.10 -17.95
C VAL A 301 -6.21 18.44 -19.00
N GLU A 302 -5.76 18.42 -20.24
CA GLU A 302 -6.43 17.78 -21.36
C GLU A 302 -5.59 16.57 -21.81
N ILE A 303 -6.19 15.38 -21.84
CA ILE A 303 -5.54 14.12 -22.25
C ILE A 303 -6.20 13.64 -23.54
N ALA A 304 -5.41 13.42 -24.59
CA ALA A 304 -5.91 13.04 -25.91
C ALA A 304 -5.10 11.87 -26.52
N PRO A 305 -5.72 10.70 -26.74
CA PRO A 305 -7.02 10.27 -26.19
C PRO A 305 -6.92 9.97 -24.68
N ASP A 306 -7.99 10.20 -23.93
CA ASP A 306 -8.10 9.82 -22.51
C ASP A 306 -8.52 8.35 -22.30
N THR A 307 -8.96 7.69 -23.36
CA THR A 307 -9.33 6.27 -23.38
C THR A 307 -8.66 5.60 -24.57
N LEU A 308 -7.97 4.50 -24.29
CA LEU A 308 -7.21 3.73 -25.27
C LEU A 308 -7.79 2.32 -25.34
N ASP A 309 -8.12 1.88 -26.55
CA ASP A 309 -8.48 0.51 -26.84
C ASP A 309 -7.34 -0.12 -27.65
N LEU A 310 -6.50 -0.90 -26.97
CA LEU A 310 -5.24 -1.44 -27.46
C LEU A 310 -5.33 -2.94 -27.68
N ALA A 311 -5.03 -3.41 -28.88
CA ALA A 311 -4.79 -4.81 -29.17
C ALA A 311 -3.53 -5.32 -28.42
N ALA A 312 -3.30 -6.63 -28.48
CA ALA A 312 -2.08 -7.23 -27.96
C ALA A 312 -0.85 -6.59 -28.61
N ASP A 313 0.17 -6.26 -27.81
CA ASP A 313 1.41 -5.58 -28.22
C ASP A 313 1.23 -4.20 -28.90
N GLU A 314 0.02 -3.64 -28.93
CA GLU A 314 -0.23 -2.33 -29.57
C GLU A 314 0.32 -1.19 -28.70
N THR A 315 0.94 -0.22 -29.37
CA THR A 315 1.38 1.06 -28.78
C THR A 315 0.64 2.22 -29.44
N ARG A 316 0.14 3.17 -28.66
CA ARG A 316 -0.42 4.43 -29.16
C ARG A 316 0.16 5.63 -28.45
N GLN A 317 0.29 6.73 -29.16
CA GLN A 317 0.71 8.01 -28.58
C GLN A 317 -0.45 8.68 -27.86
N VAL A 318 -0.15 9.26 -26.70
CA VAL A 318 -1.04 10.13 -25.93
C VAL A 318 -0.40 11.51 -25.84
N GLU A 319 -1.20 12.54 -26.05
CA GLU A 319 -0.83 13.92 -25.80
C GLU A 319 -1.51 14.40 -24.51
N VAL A 320 -0.74 15.05 -23.65
CA VAL A 320 -1.24 15.70 -22.43
C VAL A 320 -0.87 17.17 -22.50
N THR A 321 -1.88 18.02 -22.50
CA THR A 321 -1.71 19.48 -22.43
C THR A 321 -2.05 19.95 -21.03
N VAL A 322 -1.08 20.57 -20.36
CA VAL A 322 -1.28 21.16 -19.04
C VAL A 322 -1.22 22.68 -19.14
N THR A 323 -2.31 23.35 -18.77
CA THR A 323 -2.43 24.82 -18.76
C THR A 323 -2.55 25.33 -17.33
N PRO A 324 -1.51 25.96 -16.77
CA PRO A 324 -1.60 26.64 -15.48
C PRO A 324 -2.38 27.95 -15.59
N PRO A 325 -2.90 28.50 -14.47
CA PRO A 325 -3.40 29.88 -14.41
C PRO A 325 -2.39 30.90 -14.93
N ASP A 326 -2.84 32.00 -15.54
CA ASP A 326 -1.96 33.00 -16.17
C ASP A 326 -0.97 33.64 -15.19
N ASP A 327 -1.36 33.78 -13.93
CA ASP A 327 -0.57 34.38 -12.84
C ASP A 327 0.26 33.37 -12.04
N TRP A 328 0.14 32.07 -12.34
CA TRP A 328 0.86 31.04 -11.60
C TRP A 328 2.36 31.04 -11.91
N GLN A 329 3.19 30.90 -10.86
CA GLN A 329 4.65 30.74 -10.93
C GLN A 329 5.08 29.55 -10.06
N GLY A 330 6.19 28.92 -10.41
CA GLY A 330 6.79 27.83 -9.64
C GLY A 330 6.87 26.51 -10.40
N ARG A 331 6.73 25.40 -9.66
CA ARG A 331 6.77 24.03 -10.16
C ARG A 331 5.55 23.26 -9.68
N GLN A 332 4.87 22.56 -10.57
CA GLN A 332 3.72 21.71 -10.25
C GLN A 332 3.91 20.33 -10.88
N ALA A 333 3.76 19.29 -10.06
CA ALA A 333 3.67 17.92 -10.52
C ALA A 333 2.22 17.59 -10.92
N ILE A 334 2.06 16.93 -12.07
CA ILE A 334 0.80 16.37 -12.55
C ILE A 334 1.03 14.89 -12.87
N ASN A 335 0.38 14.01 -12.14
CA ASN A 335 0.48 12.57 -12.39
C ASN A 335 -0.58 12.16 -13.39
N VAL A 336 -0.20 11.39 -14.41
CA VAL A 336 -1.13 10.75 -15.34
C VAL A 336 -1.05 9.25 -15.14
N ASN A 337 -2.16 8.66 -14.69
CA ASN A 337 -2.26 7.23 -14.40
C ASN A 337 -3.14 6.55 -15.44
N ALA A 338 -2.67 5.46 -16.03
CA ALA A 338 -3.48 4.60 -16.89
C ALA A 338 -4.07 3.44 -16.08
N LEU A 339 -5.39 3.38 -16.06
CA LEU A 339 -6.16 2.37 -15.33
C LEU A 339 -6.80 1.38 -16.30
N MET A 340 -6.82 0.11 -15.90
CA MET A 340 -7.57 -0.96 -16.53
C MET A 340 -8.67 -1.40 -15.57
N GLY A 341 -9.87 -0.81 -15.71
CA GLY A 341 -10.87 -0.88 -14.65
C GLY A 341 -10.37 -0.14 -13.41
N GLU A 342 -10.19 -0.86 -12.31
CA GLU A 342 -9.61 -0.33 -11.06
C GLU A 342 -8.11 -0.63 -10.91
N ASP A 343 -7.54 -1.47 -11.78
CA ASP A 343 -6.13 -1.87 -11.71
C ASP A 343 -5.22 -0.86 -12.40
N LEU A 344 -4.05 -0.61 -11.81
CA LEU A 344 -3.03 0.24 -12.42
C LEU A 344 -2.27 -0.50 -13.53
N HIS A 345 -2.24 0.07 -14.73
CA HIS A 345 -1.38 -0.37 -15.83
C HIS A 345 0.00 0.31 -15.79
N GLY A 346 0.03 1.58 -15.42
CA GLY A 346 1.23 2.38 -15.28
C GLY A 346 0.91 3.87 -15.23
N GLY A 347 1.91 4.72 -15.27
CA GLY A 347 1.71 6.16 -15.27
C GLY A 347 3.01 6.93 -15.31
N VAL A 348 2.86 8.24 -15.34
CA VAL A 348 3.96 9.21 -15.46
C VAL A 348 3.69 10.44 -14.61
N THR A 349 4.73 11.08 -14.10
CA THR A 349 4.66 12.41 -13.49
C THR A 349 5.19 13.44 -14.49
N LEU A 350 4.39 14.48 -14.73
CA LEU A 350 4.66 15.58 -15.64
C LEU A 350 4.92 16.84 -14.84
N TYR A 351 5.97 17.58 -15.19
CA TYR A 351 6.34 18.80 -14.49
C TYR A 351 6.05 20.04 -15.32
N VAL A 352 5.17 20.89 -14.80
CA VAL A 352 4.99 22.24 -15.34
C VAL A 352 5.84 23.19 -14.51
N THR A 353 6.67 23.97 -15.20
CA THR A 353 7.48 25.02 -14.59
C THR A 353 7.18 26.36 -15.26
N ARG A 354 7.07 27.42 -14.45
CA ARG A 354 7.05 28.80 -14.94
C ARG A 354 7.97 29.64 -14.03
N PRO A 355 8.90 30.42 -14.62
CA PRO A 355 9.84 31.24 -13.86
C PRO A 355 9.16 32.32 -13.02
#